data_AF-A0A1G3ZHA8-F1
#
_entry.id   AF-A0A1G3ZHA8-F1
#
_cell.length_a   1.000
_cell.length_b   1.000
_cell.length_c   1.000
_cell.angle_alpha   90.00
_cell.angle_beta   90.00
_cell.angle_gamma   90.00
#
_symmetry.space_group_name_H-M   'P 1'
#
loop_
_entity.id
_entity.type
_entity.pdbx_description
1 polymer ?
#
loop_
_entity_poly.entity_id
_entity_poly.type
_entity_poly.pdbx_seq_one_letter_code
_entity_poly.pdbx_strand_id
1 'polypeptide(L)'
;MIGEEILLEIDTTLDQLIQNAEALQKANIQELSETEIEAFQKTQESLIHHFLYMDGCWTEKKKNLKVLNQRSAQCKIQEKLGKFEKLKSACSQTLSKGCSNRASLILKRRSKRLLYRESV
;
A
#
# COMPACT_ATOMS: atom_id res chain seq x y z
N MET A 1 7.68 -9.89 -13.92
CA MET A 1 6.90 -8.86 -13.20
C MET A 1 5.52 -9.44 -13.01
N ILE A 2 5.36 -10.31 -12.01
CA ILE A 2 4.30 -11.34 -12.01
C ILE A 2 2.87 -10.73 -11.93
N GLY A 3 2.72 -9.44 -11.58
CA GLY A 3 1.42 -8.76 -11.54
C GLY A 3 0.93 -8.26 -12.89
N GLU A 4 1.85 -7.87 -13.78
CA GLU A 4 1.51 -7.42 -15.14
C GLU A 4 1.01 -8.57 -16.00
N GLU A 5 1.57 -9.77 -15.82
CA GLU A 5 1.13 -10.99 -16.52
C GLU A 5 -0.35 -11.31 -16.26
N ILE A 6 -0.83 -11.16 -15.01
CA ILE A 6 -2.24 -11.39 -14.68
C ILE A 6 -3.14 -10.33 -15.31
N LEU A 7 -2.71 -9.05 -15.30
CA LEU A 7 -3.48 -7.97 -15.90
C LEU A 7 -3.55 -8.10 -17.42
N LEU A 8 -2.46 -8.51 -18.08
CA LEU A 8 -2.40 -8.76 -19.52
C LEU A 8 -3.33 -9.92 -19.92
N GLU A 9 -3.37 -10.98 -19.11
CA GLU A 9 -4.27 -12.12 -19.34
C GLU A 9 -5.74 -11.72 -19.19
N ILE A 10 -6.07 -10.89 -18.19
CA ILE A 10 -7.42 -10.33 -18.01
C ILE A 10 -7.82 -9.48 -19.23
N ASP A 11 -6.92 -8.60 -19.68
CA ASP A 11 -7.12 -7.72 -20.83
C ASP A 11 -7.41 -8.52 -22.10
N THR A 12 -6.58 -9.53 -22.38
CA THR A 12 -6.75 -10.43 -23.53
C THR A 12 -8.07 -11.21 -23.47
N THR A 13 -8.46 -11.66 -22.28
CA THR A 13 -9.73 -12.39 -22.10
C THR A 13 -10.95 -11.49 -22.34
N LEU A 14 -10.87 -10.22 -21.92
CA LEU A 14 -11.91 -9.22 -22.19
C LEU A 14 -12.03 -8.91 -23.68
N ASP A 15 -10.91 -8.76 -24.38
CA ASP A 15 -10.91 -8.57 -25.85
C ASP A 15 -11.61 -9.72 -26.56
N GLN A 16 -11.34 -10.96 -26.17
CA GLN A 16 -12.00 -12.14 -26.76
C GLN A 16 -13.51 -12.17 -26.47
N LEU A 17 -13.93 -11.81 -25.25
CA LEU A 17 -15.34 -11.72 -24.90
C LEU A 17 -16.08 -10.65 -25.72
N ILE A 18 -15.44 -9.49 -25.93
CA ILE A 18 -15.97 -8.40 -26.75
C ILE A 18 -16.08 -8.84 -28.21
N GLN A 19 -15.02 -9.42 -28.77
CA GLN A 19 -15.02 -9.93 -30.14
C GLN A 19 -16.11 -10.96 -30.37
N ASN A 20 -16.32 -11.88 -29.42
CA ASN A 20 -17.39 -12.87 -29.49
C ASN A 20 -18.77 -12.19 -29.47
N ALA A 21 -18.99 -11.20 -28.59
CA ALA A 21 -20.25 -10.47 -28.53
C ALA A 21 -20.53 -9.68 -29.81
N GLU A 22 -19.53 -9.04 -30.39
CA GLU A 22 -19.65 -8.35 -31.68
C GLU A 22 -19.92 -9.32 -32.83
N ALA A 23 -19.26 -10.48 -32.84
CA ALA A 23 -19.49 -11.50 -33.86
C ALA A 23 -20.94 -12.01 -33.79
N LEU A 24 -21.47 -12.24 -32.58
CA LEU A 24 -22.87 -12.63 -32.40
C LEU A 24 -23.85 -11.53 -32.85
N GLN A 25 -23.53 -10.27 -32.57
CA GLN A 25 -24.37 -9.14 -32.99
C GLN A 25 -24.40 -8.97 -34.52
N LYS A 26 -23.30 -9.27 -35.20
CA LYS A 26 -23.18 -9.22 -36.67
C LYS A 26 -23.75 -10.47 -37.34
N ALA A 27 -23.82 -11.59 -36.62
CA ALA A 27 -24.37 -12.84 -37.14
C ALA A 27 -25.91 -12.74 -37.25
N ASN A 28 -26.46 -13.27 -38.34
CA ASN A 28 -27.88 -13.52 -38.41
C ASN A 28 -28.19 -14.77 -37.57
N ILE A 29 -28.57 -14.58 -36.31
CA ILE A 29 -28.76 -15.68 -35.34
C ILE A 29 -29.75 -16.75 -35.85
N GLN A 30 -30.67 -16.38 -36.74
CA GLN A 30 -31.64 -17.28 -37.36
C GLN A 30 -31.02 -18.23 -38.41
N GLU A 31 -29.81 -17.96 -38.88
CA GLU A 31 -29.07 -18.77 -39.85
C GLU A 31 -28.04 -19.70 -39.19
N LEU A 32 -27.79 -19.53 -37.89
CA LEU A 32 -26.87 -20.39 -37.14
C LEU A 32 -27.56 -21.72 -36.78
N SER A 33 -26.82 -22.81 -36.97
CA SER A 33 -27.23 -24.13 -36.46
C SER A 33 -27.23 -24.16 -34.93
N GLU A 34 -28.06 -25.02 -34.35
CA GLU A 34 -28.10 -25.24 -32.90
C GLU A 34 -26.72 -25.63 -32.34
N THR A 35 -25.93 -26.40 -33.10
CA THR A 35 -24.55 -26.76 -32.75
C THR A 35 -23.59 -25.58 -32.73
N GLU A 36 -23.75 -24.60 -33.63
CA GLU A 36 -22.92 -23.39 -33.64
C GLU A 36 -23.26 -22.48 -32.46
N ILE A 37 -24.56 -22.37 -32.13
CA ILE A 37 -25.03 -21.62 -30.97
C ILE A 37 -24.49 -22.26 -29.68
N GLU A 38 -24.56 -23.58 -29.54
CA GLU A 38 -24.06 -24.30 -28.36
C GLU A 38 -22.54 -24.18 -28.23
N ALA A 39 -21.80 -24.31 -29.33
CA ALA A 39 -20.34 -24.14 -29.33
C ALA A 39 -19.93 -22.72 -28.94
N PHE A 40 -20.66 -21.71 -29.45
CA PHE A 40 -20.47 -20.32 -29.09
C PHE A 40 -20.73 -20.08 -27.59
N GLN A 41 -21.85 -20.59 -27.07
CA GLN A 41 -22.20 -20.49 -25.64
C GLN A 41 -21.12 -21.12 -24.75
N LYS A 42 -20.66 -22.33 -25.05
CA LYS A 42 -19.60 -23.00 -24.29
C LYS A 42 -18.29 -22.22 -24.31
N THR A 43 -17.95 -21.63 -25.46
CA THR A 43 -16.75 -20.79 -25.58
C THR A 43 -16.88 -19.54 -24.69
N GLN A 44 -18.04 -18.91 -24.69
CA GLN A 44 -18.31 -17.73 -23.86
C GLN A 44 -18.31 -18.05 -22.36
N GLU A 45 -18.92 -19.17 -21.96
CA GLU A 45 -18.87 -19.66 -20.58
C GLU A 45 -17.45 -19.95 -20.10
N SER A 46 -16.63 -20.60 -20.94
CA SER A 46 -15.23 -20.89 -20.62
C SER A 46 -14.42 -19.61 -20.40
N LEU A 47 -14.62 -18.59 -21.26
CA LEU A 47 -13.93 -17.30 -21.14
C LEU A 47 -14.37 -16.54 -19.88
N ILE A 48 -15.66 -16.57 -19.54
CA ILE A 48 -16.17 -15.97 -18.29
C ILE A 48 -15.56 -16.66 -17.07
N HIS A 49 -15.52 -17.99 -17.06
CA HIS A 49 -14.90 -18.74 -15.97
C HIS A 49 -13.41 -18.40 -15.81
N HIS A 50 -12.67 -18.31 -16.92
CA HIS A 50 -11.26 -17.91 -16.91
C HIS A 50 -11.07 -16.48 -16.38
N PHE A 51 -11.89 -15.54 -16.83
CA PHE A 51 -11.86 -14.16 -16.36
C PHE A 51 -12.07 -14.06 -14.84
N LEU A 52 -13.10 -14.75 -14.31
CA LEU A 52 -13.39 -14.77 -12.87
C LEU A 52 -12.24 -15.37 -12.06
N TYR A 53 -11.60 -16.42 -12.57
CA TYR A 53 -10.42 -17.00 -11.94
C TYR A 53 -9.27 -15.98 -11.88
N MET A 54 -8.97 -15.32 -13.00
CA MET A 54 -7.87 -14.35 -13.08
C MET A 54 -8.12 -13.10 -12.21
N ASP A 55 -9.36 -12.61 -12.12
CA ASP A 55 -9.72 -11.53 -11.20
C ASP A 55 -9.53 -11.92 -9.73
N GLY A 56 -9.85 -13.17 -9.38
CA GLY A 56 -9.57 -13.76 -8.08
C GLY A 56 -8.07 -13.75 -7.76
N CYS A 57 -7.23 -14.23 -8.69
CA CYS A 57 -5.78 -14.21 -8.57
C CYS A 57 -5.23 -12.79 -8.41
N TRP A 58 -5.76 -11.83 -9.16
CA TRP A 58 -5.38 -10.41 -9.05
C TRP A 58 -5.70 -9.85 -7.66
N THR A 59 -6.91 -10.11 -7.17
CA THR A 59 -7.37 -9.64 -5.85
C THR A 59 -6.51 -10.20 -4.72
N GLU A 60 -6.19 -11.49 -4.76
CA GLU A 60 -5.32 -12.14 -3.78
C GLU A 60 -3.91 -11.53 -3.80
N LYS A 61 -3.34 -11.32 -4.99
CA LYS A 61 -2.02 -10.71 -5.14
C LYS A 61 -1.97 -9.29 -4.60
N LYS A 62 -2.98 -8.48 -4.88
CA LYS A 62 -3.11 -7.11 -4.35
C LYS A 62 -3.19 -7.10 -2.83
N LYS A 63 -3.91 -8.06 -2.24
CA LYS A 63 -3.98 -8.24 -0.79
C LYS A 63 -2.61 -8.61 -0.20
N ASN A 64 -1.91 -9.54 -0.82
CA ASN A 64 -0.58 -9.97 -0.37
C ASN A 64 0.46 -8.84 -0.44
N LEU A 65 0.46 -8.04 -1.51
CA LEU A 65 1.31 -6.85 -1.63
C LEU A 65 1.04 -5.81 -0.53
N LYS A 66 -0.23 -5.56 -0.20
CA LYS A 66 -0.59 -4.66 0.91
C LYS A 66 -0.09 -5.18 2.25
N VAL A 67 -0.23 -6.48 2.52
CA VAL A 67 0.25 -7.11 3.76
C VAL A 67 1.77 -7.03 3.88
N LEU A 68 2.51 -7.30 2.80
CA LEU A 68 3.98 -7.17 2.78
C LEU A 68 4.44 -5.74 3.06
N ASN A 69 3.80 -4.74 2.42
CA ASN A 69 4.10 -3.33 2.66
C ASN A 69 3.80 -2.89 4.09
N GLN A 70 2.70 -3.36 4.68
CA GLN A 70 2.36 -3.07 6.08
C GLN A 70 3.38 -3.67 7.05
N ARG A 71 3.80 -4.93 6.86
CA ARG A 71 4.87 -5.55 7.68
C ARG A 71 6.18 -4.77 7.57
N SER A 72 6.57 -4.36 6.36
CA SER A 72 7.77 -3.54 6.12
C SER A 72 7.69 -2.19 6.86
N ALA A 73 6.56 -1.51 6.80
CA ALA A 73 6.35 -0.24 7.51
C ALA A 73 6.40 -0.44 9.03
N GLN A 74 5.76 -1.49 9.55
CA GLN A 74 5.75 -1.81 10.98
C GLN A 74 7.17 -2.10 11.52
N CYS A 75 7.96 -2.92 10.80
CA CYS A 75 9.36 -3.17 11.16
C CYS A 75 10.18 -1.87 11.20
N LYS A 76 10.03 -0.99 10.19
CA LYS A 76 10.72 0.31 10.16
C LYS A 76 10.33 1.22 11.32
N ILE A 77 9.07 1.18 11.76
CA ILE A 77 8.60 1.95 12.92
C ILE A 77 9.21 1.39 14.22
N GLN A 78 9.22 0.07 14.39
CA GLN A 78 9.83 -0.57 15.56
C GLN A 78 11.33 -0.27 15.67
N GLU A 79 12.07 -0.28 14.56
CA GLU A 79 13.48 0.11 14.55
C GLU A 79 13.69 1.57 14.98
N LYS A 80 12.85 2.49 14.49
CA LYS A 80 12.91 3.92 14.88
C LYS A 80 12.61 4.10 16.37
N LEU A 81 11.62 3.39 16.91
CA LEU A 81 11.30 3.40 18.34
C LEU A 81 12.46 2.86 19.17
N GLY A 82 13.09 1.75 18.75
CA GLY A 82 14.27 1.20 19.43
C GLY A 82 15.48 2.16 19.41
N LYS A 83 15.71 2.83 18.28
CA LYS A 83 16.75 3.88 18.18
C LYS A 83 16.43 5.05 19.11
N PHE A 84 15.17 5.47 19.18
CA PHE A 84 14.72 6.54 20.06
C PHE A 84 14.94 6.19 21.53
N GLU A 85 14.57 4.99 21.98
CA GLU A 85 14.81 4.55 23.37
C GLU A 85 16.30 4.47 23.72
N LYS A 86 17.15 4.02 22.78
CA LYS A 86 18.62 4.07 22.95
C LYS A 86 19.14 5.51 23.10
N LEU A 87 18.65 6.43 22.28
CA LEU A 87 19.02 7.84 22.37
C LEU A 87 18.52 8.49 23.67
N LYS A 88 17.30 8.17 24.09
CA LYS A 88 16.72 8.63 25.35
C LYS A 88 17.53 8.14 26.54
N SER A 89 17.90 6.86 26.58
CA SER A 89 18.75 6.32 27.65
C SER A 89 20.15 6.93 27.65
N ALA A 90 20.78 7.13 26.48
CA ALA A 90 22.05 7.84 26.36
C ALA A 90 21.96 9.32 26.82
N CYS A 91 20.86 10.00 26.51
CA CYS A 91 20.59 11.37 26.96
C CYS A 91 20.40 11.41 28.48
N SER A 92 19.63 10.49 29.06
CA SER A 92 19.48 10.37 30.52
C SER A 92 20.80 10.07 31.23
N GLN A 93 21.67 9.24 30.64
CA GLN A 93 23.01 8.95 31.18
C GLN A 93 23.98 10.13 31.07
N THR A 94 23.89 10.93 29.99
CA THR A 94 24.71 12.13 29.83
C THR A 94 24.23 13.27 30.73
N LEU A 95 22.92 13.40 30.94
CA LEU A 95 22.34 14.32 31.93
C LEU A 95 22.68 13.91 33.36
N SER A 96 22.64 12.62 33.71
CA SER A 96 23.03 12.17 35.05
C SER A 96 24.54 12.33 35.32
N LYS A 97 25.40 12.14 34.31
CA LYS A 97 26.85 12.40 34.40
C LYS A 97 27.23 13.89 34.32
N GLY A 98 26.41 14.71 33.64
CA GLY A 98 26.64 16.15 33.44
C GLY A 98 26.11 17.06 34.57
N CYS A 99 25.24 16.53 35.44
CA CYS A 99 24.62 17.25 36.56
C CYS A 99 25.52 17.47 37.79
N SER A 100 26.85 17.29 37.69
CA SER A 100 27.77 17.77 38.74
C SER A 100 28.39 19.14 38.43
N ASN A 101 28.45 19.62 37.18
CA ASN A 101 29.34 20.76 36.85
C ASN A 101 28.77 21.86 35.94
N ARG A 102 27.49 21.85 35.54
CA ARG A 102 26.93 22.91 34.63
C ARG A 102 25.64 23.59 35.08
N ALA A 103 25.11 23.29 36.26
CA ALA A 103 23.95 24.01 36.81
C ALA A 103 24.29 25.48 37.21
N SER A 104 25.57 25.82 37.37
CA SER A 104 25.99 27.11 37.95
C SER A 104 26.17 28.26 36.95
N LEU A 105 26.11 28.03 35.63
CA LEU A 105 26.48 29.06 34.63
C LEU A 105 25.33 29.61 33.79
N ILE A 106 24.16 28.95 33.73
CA ILE A 106 23.03 29.42 32.89
C ILE A 106 22.03 30.28 33.69
N LEU A 107 21.99 30.16 35.02
CA LEU A 107 21.08 30.98 35.86
C LEU A 107 21.53 32.43 36.10
N LYS A 108 22.80 32.80 35.84
CA LYS A 108 23.28 34.18 36.08
C LYS A 108 22.91 35.19 34.99
N ARG A 109 22.41 34.76 33.82
CA ARG A 109 22.08 35.68 32.71
C ARG A 109 20.64 36.18 32.67
N ARG A 110 19.73 35.66 33.49
CA ARG A 110 18.31 36.11 33.51
C ARG A 110 17.93 37.05 34.67
N SER A 111 18.81 37.29 35.65
CA SER A 111 18.49 38.11 36.83
C SER A 111 18.77 39.62 36.68
N LYS A 112 19.11 40.11 35.48
CA LYS A 112 19.40 41.55 35.23
C LYS A 112 18.31 42.32 34.47
N ARG A 113 17.10 41.76 34.28
CA ARG A 113 15.97 42.45 33.62
C ARG A 113 14.69 42.58 34.44
N LEU A 114 14.76 42.41 35.77
CA LEU A 114 13.59 42.58 36.65
C LEU A 114 13.79 43.60 37.78
N LEU A 115 14.77 44.50 37.65
CA LEU A 115 14.91 45.64 38.56
C LEU A 115 15.25 46.88 37.74
N TYR A 116 14.24 47.45 37.08
CA TYR A 116 14.10 48.89 36.80
C TYR A 116 12.74 49.13 36.15
N ARG A 117 11.73 49.39 36.99
CA ARG A 117 10.61 50.27 36.62
C ARG A 117 10.13 50.96 37.90
N GLU A 118 10.83 52.05 38.17
CA GLU A 118 10.34 53.34 38.70
C GLU A 118 9.38 53.33 39.90
N SER A 119 9.97 53.69 41.04
CA SER A 119 9.37 54.53 42.06
C SER A 119 8.81 55.81 41.44
N VAL A 120 7.57 56.16 41.81
CA VAL A 120 7.08 57.55 41.83
C VAL A 120 7.77 58.30 42.96
#